data_AF-A0A6C0EA76-F1
#
_entry.id   AF-A0A6C0EA76-F1
#
_cell.length_a   1.000
_cell.length_b   1.000
_cell.length_c   1.000
_cell.angle_alpha   90.00
_cell.angle_beta   90.00
_cell.angle_gamma   90.00
#
_symmetry.space_group_name_H-M   'P 1'
#
loop_
_entity.id
_entity.type
_entity.pdbx_description
1 polymer ?
#
loop_
_entity_poly.entity_id
_entity_poly.type
_entity_poly.pdbx_seq_one_letter_code
_entity_poly.pdbx_strand_id
1 'polypeptide(L)'
;MKVLFNDCYGMFCFSVAFIEEYKRRFPADWKQFISDLDQHHWVRRDPNCIVLFEERGSEWCSGVGSMLQVVEIPEVFADYWEIEDYDGNETVRILKDSALAAELHRFIGSGDADTLRAAYKRIMETDTALVSGIGLLDAFV
;
A
#
# COMPACT_ATOMS: atom_id res chain seq x y z
N MET A 1 7.71 -3.09 2.20
CA MET A 1 6.34 -3.64 1.96
C MET A 1 5.77 -3.15 0.64
N LYS A 2 4.81 -3.86 0.01
CA LYS A 2 4.08 -3.39 -1.20
C LYS A 2 2.58 -3.25 -0.93
N VAL A 3 1.94 -2.31 -1.62
CA VAL A 3 0.50 -2.01 -1.48
C VAL A 3 -0.14 -1.84 -2.86
N LEU A 4 -1.29 -2.48 -3.07
CA LEU A 4 -2.16 -2.26 -4.22
C LEU A 4 -3.11 -1.07 -3.97
N PHE A 5 -3.24 -0.22 -4.98
CA PHE A 5 -4.17 0.90 -4.99
C PHE A 5 -4.77 1.08 -6.38
N ASN A 6 -5.83 1.87 -6.50
CA ASN A 6 -6.52 2.17 -7.74
C ASN A 6 -6.10 3.53 -8.29
N ASP A 7 -5.42 3.54 -9.42
CA ASP A 7 -4.95 4.76 -10.11
C ASP A 7 -5.92 5.16 -11.25
N CYS A 8 -7.22 5.16 -10.96
CA CYS A 8 -8.23 5.71 -11.88
C CYS A 8 -9.47 6.20 -11.15
N TYR A 9 -10.28 6.99 -11.84
CA TYR A 9 -11.63 7.31 -11.37
C TYR A 9 -12.52 6.05 -11.44
N GLY A 10 -13.06 5.61 -10.31
CA GLY A 10 -13.83 4.37 -10.16
C GLY A 10 -13.40 3.50 -8.98
N MET A 11 -14.01 2.33 -8.77
CA MET A 11 -13.78 1.57 -7.54
C MET A 11 -12.56 0.65 -7.64
N PHE A 12 -11.79 0.51 -6.54
CA PHE A 12 -10.83 -0.59 -6.41
C PHE A 12 -11.52 -1.95 -6.61
N CYS A 13 -11.17 -2.64 -7.69
CA CYS A 13 -11.84 -3.88 -8.07
C CYS A 13 -10.87 -4.82 -8.80
N PHE A 14 -10.90 -6.10 -8.45
CA PHE A 14 -10.18 -7.13 -9.18
C PHE A 14 -11.01 -7.65 -10.37
N SER A 15 -10.34 -8.05 -11.44
CA SER A 15 -10.97 -8.72 -12.56
C SER A 15 -11.50 -10.11 -12.16
N VAL A 16 -12.49 -10.62 -12.89
CA VAL A 16 -12.98 -11.99 -12.69
C VAL A 16 -11.85 -13.00 -12.88
N ALA A 17 -10.98 -12.80 -13.87
CA ALA A 17 -9.85 -13.68 -14.13
C ALA A 17 -8.85 -13.71 -12.97
N PHE A 18 -8.61 -12.56 -12.32
CA PHE A 18 -7.80 -12.49 -11.11
C PHE A 18 -8.40 -13.32 -9.98
N ILE A 19 -9.69 -13.12 -9.70
CA ILE A 19 -10.40 -13.79 -8.60
C ILE A 19 -10.39 -15.32 -8.79
N GLU A 20 -10.63 -15.78 -10.02
CA GLU A 20 -10.61 -17.21 -10.37
C GLU A 20 -9.22 -17.81 -10.19
N GLU A 21 -8.17 -17.13 -10.65
CA GLU A 21 -6.80 -17.60 -10.52
C GLU A 21 -6.33 -17.58 -9.06
N TYR A 22 -6.68 -16.56 -8.29
CA TYR A 22 -6.41 -16.49 -6.86
C TYR A 22 -7.01 -17.69 -6.14
N LYS A 23 -8.31 -17.94 -6.35
CA LYS A 23 -9.03 -19.09 -5.78
C LYS A 23 -8.37 -20.42 -6.17
N ARG A 24 -7.88 -20.53 -7.41
CA ARG A 24 -7.23 -21.75 -7.93
C ARG A 24 -5.85 -21.98 -7.31
N ARG A 25 -5.04 -20.93 -7.15
CA ARG A 25 -3.66 -21.04 -6.63
C ARG A 25 -3.60 -21.07 -5.10
N PHE A 26 -4.48 -20.33 -4.44
CA PHE A 26 -4.46 -20.10 -3.00
C PHE A 26 -5.78 -20.52 -2.33
N PRO A 27 -6.22 -21.78 -2.48
CA PRO A 27 -7.52 -22.23 -1.99
C PRO A 27 -7.65 -22.20 -0.45
N ALA A 28 -6.52 -22.27 0.27
CA ALA A 28 -6.49 -22.18 1.73
C ALA A 28 -6.86 -20.76 2.22
N ASP A 29 -6.46 -19.74 1.48
CA ASP A 29 -6.62 -18.33 1.85
C ASP A 29 -7.93 -17.73 1.30
N TRP A 30 -8.59 -18.43 0.37
CA TRP A 30 -9.80 -17.99 -0.32
C TRP A 30 -10.94 -17.50 0.59
N LYS A 31 -11.15 -18.17 1.74
CA LYS A 31 -12.23 -17.78 2.67
C LYS A 31 -11.99 -16.39 3.26
N GLN A 32 -10.74 -16.11 3.65
CA GLN A 32 -10.33 -14.81 4.17
C GLN A 32 -10.36 -13.75 3.07
N PHE A 33 -9.86 -14.11 1.88
CA PHE A 33 -9.90 -13.23 0.72
C PHE A 33 -11.32 -12.73 0.41
N ILE A 34 -12.31 -13.62 0.32
CA ILE A 34 -13.70 -13.17 0.03
C ILE A 34 -14.28 -12.33 1.16
N SER A 35 -14.07 -12.72 2.43
CA SER A 35 -14.65 -11.96 3.54
C SER A 35 -14.13 -10.52 3.59
N ASP A 36 -12.90 -10.32 3.11
CA ASP A 36 -12.18 -9.05 3.19
C ASP A 36 -12.21 -8.27 1.87
N LEU A 37 -12.74 -8.85 0.78
CA LEU A 37 -12.95 -8.15 -0.49
C LEU A 37 -13.77 -6.87 -0.27
N ASP A 38 -14.74 -6.90 0.64
CA ASP A 38 -15.59 -5.74 0.99
C ASP A 38 -14.89 -4.74 1.93
N GLN A 39 -13.83 -5.17 2.62
CA GLN A 39 -13.12 -4.34 3.61
C GLN A 39 -11.80 -3.76 3.09
N HIS A 40 -11.37 -4.18 1.89
CA HIS A 40 -10.25 -3.71 1.06
C HIS A 40 -8.84 -3.58 1.69
N HIS A 41 -8.67 -3.32 2.99
CA HIS A 41 -7.38 -2.94 3.59
C HIS A 41 -6.40 -4.10 3.70
N TRP A 42 -6.88 -5.33 3.95
CA TRP A 42 -6.00 -6.50 4.03
C TRP A 42 -5.56 -6.98 2.65
N VAL A 43 -6.51 -7.13 1.72
CA VAL A 43 -6.26 -7.68 0.38
C VAL A 43 -5.25 -6.86 -0.44
N ARG A 44 -5.14 -5.56 -0.17
CA ARG A 44 -4.17 -4.65 -0.82
C ARG A 44 -2.71 -4.96 -0.46
N ARG A 45 -2.48 -5.62 0.68
CA ARG A 45 -1.15 -6.02 1.16
C ARG A 45 -0.94 -7.53 1.10
N ASP A 46 -1.95 -8.28 0.66
CA ASP A 46 -1.85 -9.73 0.57
C ASP A 46 -0.71 -10.11 -0.38
N PRO A 47 0.34 -10.81 0.10
CA PRO A 47 1.45 -11.23 -0.73
C PRO A 47 1.01 -12.04 -1.96
N ASN A 48 -0.06 -12.83 -1.84
CA ASN A 48 -0.59 -13.62 -2.95
C ASN A 48 -1.18 -12.72 -4.04
N CYS A 49 -1.86 -11.63 -3.66
CA CYS A 49 -2.36 -10.63 -4.61
C CYS A 49 -1.22 -9.90 -5.31
N ILE A 50 -0.19 -9.50 -4.55
CA ILE A 50 0.99 -8.81 -5.07
C ILE A 50 1.73 -9.69 -6.08
N VAL A 51 1.95 -10.98 -5.77
CA VAL A 51 2.59 -11.93 -6.69
C VAL A 51 1.80 -12.07 -7.99
N LEU A 52 0.48 -12.23 -7.92
CA LEU A 52 -0.35 -12.29 -9.12
C LEU A 52 -0.29 -10.99 -9.95
N PHE A 53 -0.27 -9.85 -9.28
CA PHE A 53 -0.13 -8.55 -9.92
C PHE A 53 1.22 -8.41 -10.65
N GLU A 54 2.32 -8.77 -10.00
CA GLU A 54 3.65 -8.72 -10.61
C GLU A 54 3.80 -9.67 -11.80
N GLU A 55 3.15 -10.84 -11.75
CA GLU A 55 3.17 -11.82 -12.84
C GLU A 55 2.37 -11.37 -14.07
N ARG A 56 1.24 -10.68 -13.87
CA ARG A 56 0.22 -10.47 -14.91
C ARG A 56 -0.02 -9.01 -15.30
N GLY A 57 0.40 -8.08 -14.45
CA GLY A 57 0.25 -6.64 -14.65
C GLY A 57 -1.17 -6.12 -14.41
N SER A 58 -1.27 -4.78 -14.46
CA SER A 58 -2.50 -4.04 -14.15
C SER A 58 -3.68 -4.42 -15.04
N GLU A 59 -3.48 -4.52 -16.35
CA GLU A 59 -4.57 -4.77 -17.31
C GLU A 59 -5.32 -6.08 -17.02
N TRP A 60 -4.59 -7.14 -16.65
CA TRP A 60 -5.20 -8.43 -16.32
C TRP A 60 -5.83 -8.44 -14.92
N CYS A 61 -5.23 -7.72 -13.96
CA CYS A 61 -5.70 -7.70 -12.59
C CYS A 61 -6.92 -6.80 -12.38
N SER A 62 -7.08 -5.75 -13.18
CA SER A 62 -8.06 -4.68 -12.95
C SER A 62 -9.46 -5.08 -13.41
N GLY A 63 -10.43 -4.93 -12.51
CA GLY A 63 -11.85 -5.05 -12.81
C GLY A 63 -12.42 -3.84 -13.56
N VAL A 64 -13.73 -3.88 -13.81
CA VAL A 64 -14.43 -2.79 -14.51
C VAL A 64 -14.33 -1.48 -13.72
N GLY A 65 -13.84 -0.43 -14.37
CA GLY A 65 -13.69 0.89 -13.74
C GLY A 65 -12.56 0.97 -12.72
N SER A 66 -11.52 0.16 -12.88
CA SER A 66 -10.33 0.17 -12.04
C SER A 66 -9.05 0.17 -12.88
N MET A 67 -7.97 0.69 -12.30
CA MET A 67 -6.60 0.62 -12.82
C MET A 67 -5.67 0.34 -11.65
N LEU A 68 -5.53 -0.94 -11.31
CA LEU A 68 -4.75 -1.33 -10.15
C LEU A 68 -3.26 -1.04 -10.38
N GLN A 69 -2.60 -0.48 -9.39
CA GLN A 69 -1.16 -0.22 -9.37
C GLN A 69 -0.57 -0.75 -8.07
N VAL A 70 0.74 -0.98 -8.08
CA VAL A 70 1.49 -1.37 -6.88
C VAL A 70 2.53 -0.30 -6.55
N VAL A 71 2.62 0.05 -5.28
CA VAL A 71 3.67 0.93 -4.77
C VAL A 71 4.46 0.23 -3.69
N GLU A 72 5.76 0.53 -3.63
CA GLU A 72 6.63 0.07 -2.57
C GLU A 72 6.65 1.09 -1.43
N ILE A 73 6.29 0.61 -0.24
CA ILE A 73 6.35 1.36 1.01
C ILE A 73 7.61 0.93 1.78
N PRO A 74 8.50 1.87 2.12
CA PRO A 74 9.66 1.57 2.94
C PRO A 74 9.26 0.95 4.28
N GLU A 75 10.05 -0.01 4.76
CA GLU A 75 9.70 -0.82 5.95
C GLU A 75 9.51 0.02 7.22
N VAL A 76 10.22 1.15 7.33
CA VAL A 76 10.06 2.12 8.43
C VAL A 76 8.63 2.69 8.54
N PHE A 77 7.85 2.58 7.47
CA PHE A 77 6.48 3.06 7.37
C PHE A 77 5.44 1.93 7.21
N ALA A 78 5.79 0.67 7.51
CA ALA A 78 4.89 -0.48 7.31
C ALA A 78 3.52 -0.34 8.04
N ASP A 79 3.51 0.36 9.17
CA ASP A 79 2.31 0.64 9.97
C ASP A 79 1.85 2.12 9.89
N TYR A 80 2.54 2.95 9.11
CA TYR A 80 2.35 4.41 9.07
C TYR A 80 2.11 4.91 7.66
N TRP A 81 1.04 4.41 7.06
CA TRP A 81 0.58 4.78 5.74
C TRP A 81 -0.94 4.67 5.67
N GLU A 82 -1.54 5.31 4.67
CA GLU A 82 -2.96 5.22 4.41
C GLU A 82 -3.24 5.34 2.91
N ILE A 83 -4.50 5.12 2.54
CA ILE A 83 -5.03 5.41 1.20
C ILE A 83 -5.93 6.61 1.33
N GLU A 84 -5.60 7.64 0.57
CA GLU A 84 -6.47 8.78 0.32
C GLU A 84 -7.23 8.50 -0.98
N ASP A 85 -8.56 8.62 -0.95
CA ASP A 85 -9.44 8.32 -2.08
C ASP A 85 -10.20 9.60 -2.46
N TYR A 86 -10.10 9.97 -3.74
CA TYR A 86 -10.94 10.99 -4.35
C TYR A 86 -11.63 10.46 -5.61
N ASP A 87 -12.93 10.19 -5.50
CA ASP A 87 -13.77 9.63 -6.58
C ASP A 87 -13.19 8.33 -7.17
N GLY A 88 -12.62 7.52 -6.28
CA GLY A 88 -12.01 6.26 -6.64
C GLY A 88 -10.56 6.34 -7.11
N ASN A 89 -10.08 7.54 -7.42
CA ASN A 89 -8.67 7.77 -7.72
C ASN A 89 -7.90 7.84 -6.40
N GLU A 90 -7.17 6.78 -6.12
CA GLU A 90 -6.50 6.55 -4.86
C GLU A 90 -5.05 7.02 -4.91
N THR A 91 -4.56 7.52 -3.78
CA THR A 91 -3.16 7.82 -3.55
C THR A 91 -2.71 7.19 -2.24
N VAL A 92 -1.52 6.62 -2.24
CA VAL A 92 -0.92 6.10 -1.01
C VAL A 92 -0.18 7.25 -0.31
N ARG A 93 -0.44 7.45 0.98
CA ARG A 93 0.19 8.53 1.74
C ARG A 93 1.03 7.96 2.88
N ILE A 94 2.28 8.41 2.99
CA ILE A 94 3.15 8.07 4.12
C ILE A 94 2.91 9.04 5.27
N LEU A 95 2.68 8.51 6.46
CA LEU A 95 2.37 9.27 7.66
C LEU A 95 3.63 9.47 8.52
N LYS A 96 4.59 10.28 8.03
CA LYS A 96 5.87 10.51 8.72
C LYS A 96 5.70 11.02 10.15
N ASP A 97 4.75 11.93 10.37
CA ASP A 97 4.47 12.48 11.70
C ASP A 97 3.94 11.40 12.66
N SER A 98 3.13 10.48 12.17
CA SER A 98 2.63 9.35 12.97
C SER A 98 3.74 8.37 13.33
N ALA A 99 4.64 8.07 12.36
CA ALA A 99 5.82 7.26 12.62
C ALA A 99 6.71 7.90 13.69
N LEU A 100 6.98 9.20 13.58
CA LEU A 100 7.78 9.93 14.56
C LEU A 100 7.13 9.98 15.95
N ALA A 101 5.82 10.24 16.00
CA ALA A 101 5.07 10.24 17.25
C ALA A 101 5.15 8.88 17.97
N ALA A 102 5.11 7.77 17.22
CA ALA A 102 5.26 6.44 17.79
C ALA A 102 6.66 6.19 18.37
N GLU A 103 7.72 6.67 17.71
CA GLU A 103 9.09 6.60 18.24
C GLU A 103 9.26 7.46 19.50
N LEU A 104 8.68 8.67 19.51
CA LEU A 104 8.68 9.55 20.69
C LEU A 104 7.96 8.90 21.87
N HIS A 105 6.82 8.26 21.63
CA HIS A 105 6.10 7.55 22.68
C HIS A 105 6.93 6.38 23.26
N ARG A 106 7.62 5.62 22.41
CA ARG A 106 8.55 4.56 22.88
C ARG A 106 9.69 5.13 23.69
N PHE A 107 10.25 6.25 23.27
CA PHE A 107 11.28 6.96 24.03
C PHE A 107 10.81 7.41 25.40
N ILE A 108 9.59 7.95 25.53
CA ILE A 108 9.03 8.34 26.84
C ILE A 108 8.99 7.14 27.79
N GLY A 109 8.70 5.94 27.28
CA GLY A 109 8.70 4.71 28.07
C GLY A 109 10.08 4.15 28.41
N SER A 110 11.06 4.27 27.51
CA SER A 110 12.37 3.62 27.65
C SER A 110 13.50 4.53 28.14
N GLY A 111 13.42 5.83 27.87
CA GLY A 111 14.51 6.80 28.04
C GLY A 111 15.69 6.63 27.06
N ASP A 112 15.58 5.73 26.08
CA ASP A 112 16.66 5.40 25.15
C ASP A 112 16.77 6.42 24.01
N ALA A 113 17.62 7.43 24.22
CA ALA A 113 17.85 8.51 23.27
C ALA A 113 18.60 8.04 22.01
N ASP A 114 19.42 6.99 22.08
CA ASP A 114 20.20 6.51 20.93
C ASP A 114 19.28 5.81 19.94
N THR A 115 18.37 4.98 20.44
CA THR A 115 17.31 4.37 19.62
C THR A 115 16.42 5.43 18.96
N LEU A 116 16.03 6.48 19.70
CA LEU A 116 15.23 7.57 19.13
C LEU A 116 15.98 8.31 18.01
N ARG A 117 17.26 8.67 18.22
CA ARG A 117 18.07 9.35 17.19
C ARG A 117 18.22 8.51 15.93
N ALA A 118 18.47 7.21 16.09
CA ALA A 118 18.56 6.28 14.97
C ALA A 118 17.23 6.20 14.20
N ALA A 119 16.11 6.10 14.91
CA ALA A 119 14.79 6.05 14.29
C ALA A 119 14.42 7.36 13.57
N TYR A 120 14.66 8.51 14.21
CA TYR A 120 14.46 9.84 13.61
C TYR A 120 15.24 9.98 12.30
N LYS A 121 16.53 9.61 12.31
CA LYS A 121 17.37 9.64 11.11
C LYS A 121 16.77 8.79 9.99
N ARG A 122 16.39 7.54 10.28
CA ARG A 122 15.75 6.66 9.28
C ARG A 122 14.47 7.27 8.71
N ILE A 123 13.59 7.81 9.56
CA ILE A 123 12.31 8.40 9.11
C ILE A 123 12.52 9.62 8.21
N MET A 124 13.43 10.52 8.62
CA MET A 124 13.62 11.79 7.92
C MET A 124 14.41 11.63 6.62
N GLU A 125 15.37 10.71 6.58
CA GLU A 125 16.20 10.45 5.39
C GLU A 125 15.53 9.51 4.38
N THR A 126 14.44 8.84 4.74
CA THR A 126 13.70 7.99 3.79
C THR A 126 12.94 8.86 2.79
N ASP A 127 13.31 8.72 1.52
CA ASP A 127 12.61 9.33 0.40
C ASP A 127 11.21 8.72 0.26
N THR A 128 10.20 9.58 0.14
CA THR A 128 8.79 9.21 0.01
C THR A 128 8.15 9.78 -1.25
N ALA A 129 8.94 10.41 -2.13
CA ALA A 129 8.45 11.02 -3.37
C ALA A 129 7.77 10.01 -4.32
N LEU A 130 8.11 8.72 -4.20
CA LEU A 130 7.53 7.64 -5.01
C LEU A 130 6.15 7.16 -4.53
N VAL A 131 5.67 7.62 -3.37
CA VAL A 131 4.45 7.06 -2.76
C VAL A 131 3.19 7.88 -3.09
N SER A 132 3.34 9.15 -3.48
CA SER A 132 2.23 9.96 -3.99
C SER A 132 2.03 9.70 -5.49
N GLY A 133 0.83 9.27 -5.92
CA GLY A 133 0.42 9.08 -7.32
C GLY A 133 0.43 10.35 -8.19
N ILE A 134 1.08 11.43 -7.75
CA ILE A 134 1.27 12.69 -8.50
C ILE A 134 2.77 12.88 -8.78
N GLY A 135 3.41 11.82 -9.25
CA GLY A 135 4.87 11.76 -9.39
C GLY A 135 5.36 11.70 -10.83
N LEU A 136 4.71 12.33 -11.82
CA LEU A 136 5.26 12.40 -13.18
C LEU A 136 4.75 13.55 -14.09
N LEU A 137 4.24 14.66 -13.54
CA LEU A 137 3.86 15.83 -14.37
C LEU A 137 4.68 17.12 -14.17
N ASP A 138 5.56 17.22 -13.17
CA ASP A 138 6.34 18.46 -12.93
C ASP A 138 7.83 18.36 -13.31
N ALA A 139 8.20 17.48 -14.25
CA ALA A 139 9.57 17.41 -14.78
C ALA A 139 9.77 17.96 -16.19
N PHE A 140 8.73 18.45 -16.86
CA PHE A 140 8.84 19.07 -18.20
C PHE A 140 7.78 20.15 -18.45
N VAL A 141 7.97 21.36 -17.89
CA VAL A 141 7.70 22.65 -18.56
C VAL A 141 8.67 23.70 -18.00
#